data_AF-A0A3B9CWN6-F1
#
_entry.id   AF-A0A3B9CWN6-F1
#
_cell.length_a   1.000
_cell.length_b   1.000
_cell.length_c   1.000
_cell.angle_alpha   90.00
_cell.angle_beta   90.00
_cell.angle_gamma   90.00
#
_symmetry.space_group_name_H-M   'P 1'
#
loop_
_entity.id
_entity.type
_entity.pdbx_description
1 polymer ?
#
loop_
_entity_poly.entity_id
_entity_poly.type
_entity_poly.pdbx_seq_one_letter_code
_entity_poly.pdbx_strand_id
1 'polypeptide(L)'
;MADENRMFEQLHGGAYRALDFGTESRIYEQLENSVDGDLLESLYLQLNESQKLKEQGGAVARVRDVSYGDQEKLSAGDAIEQPGFRFRSEWTVSGTVEHWGHIHERQNQFCAVFSVEPKNGLWKITDMQVESQESQILKPRLRRF
;
A
#
# COMPACT_ATOMS: atom_id res chain seq x y z
N MET A 1 9.82 19.42 -5.40
CA MET A 1 10.04 18.06 -5.95
C MET A 1 10.57 17.12 -4.88
N ALA A 2 11.70 17.40 -4.21
CA ALA A 2 12.21 16.50 -3.15
C ALA A 2 11.29 16.37 -1.92
N ASP A 3 10.53 17.43 -1.58
CA ASP A 3 9.63 17.42 -0.43
C ASP A 3 8.36 16.59 -0.69
N GLU A 4 7.78 16.67 -1.89
CA GLU A 4 6.57 15.90 -2.23
C GLU A 4 6.84 14.40 -2.31
N ASN A 5 7.95 13.98 -2.93
CA ASN A 5 8.34 12.56 -2.96
C ASN A 5 8.49 12.03 -1.53
N ARG A 6 9.23 12.74 -0.68
CA ARG A 6 9.44 12.35 0.72
C ARG A 6 8.12 12.28 1.49
N MET A 7 7.22 13.24 1.29
CA MET A 7 5.89 13.25 1.89
C MET A 7 5.08 12.04 1.44
N PHE A 8 5.04 11.78 0.13
CA PHE A 8 4.34 10.63 -0.43
C PHE A 8 4.88 9.32 0.13
N GLU A 9 6.19 9.10 0.12
CA GLU A 9 6.82 7.89 0.65
C GLU A 9 6.56 7.70 2.15
N GLN A 10 6.55 8.79 2.92
CA GLN A 10 6.20 8.73 4.34
C GLN A 10 4.76 8.23 4.54
N LEU A 11 3.80 8.78 3.79
CA LEU A 11 2.40 8.39 3.86
C LEU A 11 2.19 6.96 3.34
N HIS A 12 2.64 6.68 2.12
CA HIS A 12 2.49 5.39 1.46
C HIS A 12 3.17 4.27 2.25
N GLY A 13 4.42 4.47 2.68
CA GLY A 13 5.11 3.52 3.55
C GLY A 13 4.44 3.37 4.92
N GLY A 14 3.83 4.43 5.44
CA GLY A 14 2.99 4.38 6.63
C GLY A 14 1.77 3.48 6.47
N ALA A 15 1.11 3.50 5.31
CA ALA A 15 -0.02 2.64 5.01
C ALA A 15 0.37 1.16 4.99
N TYR A 16 1.54 0.81 4.42
CA TYR A 16 2.04 -0.57 4.49
C TYR A 16 2.43 -0.99 5.91
N ARG A 17 3.07 -0.11 6.69
CA ARG A 17 3.41 -0.40 8.11
C ARG A 17 2.16 -0.59 8.97
N ALA A 18 1.06 0.08 8.68
CA ALA A 18 -0.20 -0.08 9.41
C ALA A 18 -0.68 -1.53 9.42
N LEU A 19 -0.34 -2.33 8.39
CA LEU A 19 -0.71 -3.74 8.28
C LEU A 19 -0.05 -4.63 9.34
N ASP A 20 1.03 -4.18 9.97
CA ASP A 20 1.75 -4.94 11.00
C ASP A 20 1.16 -4.80 12.41
N PHE A 21 0.13 -3.96 12.60
CA PHE A 21 -0.44 -3.64 13.93
C PHE A 21 -1.45 -4.68 14.45
N GLY A 22 -1.58 -5.82 13.76
CA GLY A 22 -2.23 -7.03 14.26
C GLY A 22 -3.75 -7.04 14.15
N THR A 23 -4.44 -6.34 15.06
CA THR A 23 -5.91 -6.35 15.12
C THR A 23 -6.52 -5.38 14.12
N GLU A 24 -7.69 -5.74 13.57
CA GLU A 24 -8.44 -4.94 12.60
C GLU A 24 -8.60 -3.45 13.01
N SER A 25 -9.03 -3.18 14.25
CA SER A 25 -9.19 -1.80 14.74
C SER A 25 -7.88 -1.01 14.78
N ARG A 26 -6.78 -1.65 15.21
CA ARG A 26 -5.46 -1.00 15.22
C ARG A 26 -4.93 -0.75 13.82
N ILE A 27 -5.18 -1.67 12.88
CA ILE A 27 -4.81 -1.46 11.47
C ILE A 27 -5.55 -0.25 10.93
N TYR A 28 -6.85 -0.13 11.20
CA TYR A 28 -7.65 1.04 10.80
C TYR A 28 -7.09 2.35 11.38
N GLU A 29 -6.90 2.42 12.70
CA GLU A 29 -6.34 3.60 13.40
C GLU A 29 -4.96 4.01 12.83
N GLN A 30 -4.14 3.03 12.44
CA GLN A 30 -2.82 3.33 11.87
C GLN A 30 -2.91 3.72 10.39
N LEU A 31 -3.81 3.13 9.61
CA LEU A 31 -4.07 3.52 8.22
C LEU A 31 -4.56 4.96 8.14
N GLU A 32 -5.43 5.37 9.07
CA GLU A 32 -5.96 6.74 9.15
C GLU A 32 -4.84 7.77 9.25
N ASN A 33 -3.66 7.43 9.79
CA ASN A 33 -2.52 8.35 9.82
C ASN A 33 -1.97 8.71 8.43
N SER A 34 -2.15 7.83 7.45
CA SER A 34 -1.60 7.95 6.10
C SER A 34 -2.65 8.17 5.01
N VAL A 35 -3.85 7.63 5.21
CA VAL A 35 -4.92 7.52 4.21
C VAL A 35 -6.21 8.08 4.82
N ASP A 36 -7.04 8.73 4.01
CA ASP A 36 -8.31 9.32 4.42
C ASP A 36 -9.36 9.14 3.31
N GLY A 37 -10.62 9.48 3.61
CA GLY A 37 -11.75 9.42 2.68
C GLY A 37 -12.13 8.00 2.25
N ASP A 38 -12.75 7.89 1.09
CA ASP A 38 -13.25 6.63 0.52
C ASP A 38 -12.12 5.61 0.29
N LEU A 39 -10.88 6.08 0.09
CA LEU A 39 -9.72 5.23 -0.02
C LEU A 39 -9.43 4.48 1.29
N LEU A 40 -9.57 5.13 2.44
CA LEU A 40 -9.37 4.48 3.74
C LEU A 40 -10.37 3.32 3.95
N GLU A 41 -11.65 3.57 3.66
CA GLU A 41 -12.69 2.55 3.78
C GLU A 41 -12.44 1.39 2.81
N SER A 42 -12.17 1.68 1.54
CA SER A 42 -11.94 0.63 0.54
C SER A 42 -10.71 -0.23 0.84
N LEU A 43 -9.59 0.37 1.26
CA LEU A 43 -8.40 -0.39 1.67
C LEU A 43 -8.69 -1.24 2.90
N TYR A 44 -9.38 -0.69 3.90
CA TYR A 44 -9.75 -1.43 5.10
C TYR A 44 -10.63 -2.65 4.79
N LEU A 45 -11.66 -2.48 3.96
CA LEU A 45 -12.55 -3.58 3.57
C LEU A 45 -11.80 -4.68 2.81
N GLN A 46 -10.92 -4.30 1.88
CA GLN A 46 -10.07 -5.25 1.16
C GLN A 46 -9.13 -6.03 2.09
N LEU A 47 -8.54 -5.35 3.08
CA LEU A 47 -7.68 -5.99 4.06
C LEU A 47 -8.46 -6.97 4.94
N ASN A 48 -9.65 -6.58 5.41
CA ASN A 48 -10.52 -7.44 6.20
C ASN A 48 -10.94 -8.70 5.43
N GLU A 49 -11.31 -8.55 4.15
CA GLU A 49 -11.61 -9.67 3.28
C GLU A 49 -10.40 -10.62 3.13
N SER A 50 -9.20 -10.05 2.92
CA SER A 50 -7.97 -10.84 2.86
C SER A 50 -7.67 -11.59 4.17
N GLN A 51 -8.02 -11.01 5.32
CA GLN A 51 -7.81 -11.61 6.63
C GLN A 51 -8.78 -12.78 6.88
N LYS A 52 -10.05 -12.63 6.52
CA LYS A 52 -11.06 -13.70 6.59
C LYS A 52 -10.65 -14.92 5.75
N LEU A 53 -10.06 -14.70 4.57
CA LEU A 53 -9.52 -15.78 3.73
C LEU A 53 -8.35 -16.52 4.41
N LYS A 54 -7.49 -15.81 5.17
CA LYS A 54 -6.40 -16.44 5.95
C LYS A 54 -6.94 -17.35 7.06
N GLU A 55 -7.96 -16.90 7.80
CA GLU A 55 -8.56 -17.65 8.91
C GLU A 55 -9.19 -18.98 8.47
N GLN A 56 -9.60 -19.08 7.20
CA GLN A 56 -10.16 -20.29 6.60
C GLN A 56 -9.09 -21.28 6.10
N GLY A 57 -7.82 -21.10 6.49
CA GLY A 57 -6.71 -21.94 6.05
C GLY A 57 -6.13 -21.54 4.68
N GLY A 58 -6.42 -20.31 4.23
CA GLY A 58 -5.87 -19.72 3.01
C GLY A 58 -4.40 -19.30 3.15
N ALA A 59 -3.82 -18.85 2.04
CA ALA A 59 -2.43 -18.44 2.00
C ALA A 59 -2.19 -17.14 2.80
N VAL A 60 -1.12 -17.09 3.60
CA VAL A 60 -0.75 -15.92 4.39
C VAL A 60 0.31 -15.11 3.66
N ALA A 61 -0.05 -13.92 3.20
CA ALA A 61 0.89 -12.94 2.67
C ALA A 61 1.50 -12.08 3.78
N ARG A 62 2.82 -11.83 3.70
CA ARG A 62 3.57 -10.89 4.53
C ARG A 62 4.43 -9.98 3.64
N VAL A 63 4.28 -8.67 3.80
CA VAL A 63 5.15 -7.68 3.16
C VAL A 63 6.50 -7.68 3.87
N ARG A 64 7.59 -7.66 3.11
CA ARG A 64 8.96 -7.58 3.65
C ARG A 64 9.63 -6.26 3.31
N ASP A 65 9.39 -5.75 2.10
CA ASP A 65 10.02 -4.54 1.61
C ASP A 65 9.09 -3.83 0.62
N VAL A 66 9.17 -2.50 0.63
CA VAL A 66 8.53 -1.61 -0.34
C VAL A 66 9.61 -0.68 -0.85
N SER A 67 9.94 -0.79 -2.14
CA SER A 67 10.92 0.06 -2.80
C SER A 67 10.25 0.88 -3.89
N TYR A 68 10.70 2.12 -4.06
CA TYR A 68 10.13 3.07 -5.01
C TYR A 68 10.99 3.14 -6.27
N GLY A 69 10.32 3.16 -7.42
CA GLY A 69 10.91 3.38 -8.73
C GLY A 69 10.66 4.81 -9.20
N ASP A 70 10.18 4.94 -10.44
CA ASP A 70 9.85 6.24 -11.02
C ASP A 70 8.74 6.95 -10.25
N GLN A 71 8.96 8.23 -9.97
CA GLN A 71 8.04 9.08 -9.22
C GLN A 71 7.93 10.45 -9.87
N GLU A 72 6.71 10.92 -10.05
CA GLU A 72 6.45 12.18 -10.73
C GLU A 72 5.26 12.92 -10.10
N LYS A 73 5.46 14.20 -9.76
CA LYS A 73 4.35 15.09 -9.43
C LYS A 73 3.63 15.46 -10.71
N LEU A 74 2.33 15.18 -10.77
CA LEU A 74 1.48 15.56 -11.87
C LEU A 74 0.89 16.96 -11.63
N SER A 75 0.44 17.60 -12.71
CA SER A 75 -0.37 18.81 -12.59
C SER A 75 -1.63 18.52 -11.78
N ALA A 76 -1.91 19.39 -10.80
CA ALA A 76 -3.19 19.42 -10.12
C ALA A 76 -4.25 19.79 -11.15
N GLY A 77 -5.09 18.83 -11.55
CA GLY A 77 -6.29 19.11 -12.34
C GLY A 77 -7.37 19.72 -11.45
N ASP A 78 -8.51 20.07 -12.05
CA ASP A 78 -9.65 20.68 -11.33
C ASP A 78 -10.25 19.77 -10.24
N ALA A 79 -9.91 18.49 -10.25
CA ALA A 79 -10.41 17.48 -9.32
C ALA A 79 -9.71 17.47 -7.94
N ILE A 80 -8.64 18.25 -7.74
CA ILE A 80 -7.94 18.29 -6.44
C ILE A 80 -7.91 19.70 -5.87
N GLU A 81 -8.41 19.85 -4.65
CA GLU A 81 -8.44 21.15 -3.98
C GLU A 81 -7.03 21.56 -3.54
N GLN A 82 -6.67 22.84 -3.74
CA GLN A 82 -5.42 23.37 -3.22
C GLN A 82 -5.45 23.39 -1.68
N PRO A 83 -4.36 23.04 -0.99
CA PRO A 83 -3.00 22.84 -1.51
C PRO A 83 -2.64 21.40 -1.96
N GLY A 84 -3.63 20.53 -2.23
CA GLY A 84 -3.42 19.15 -2.68
C GLY A 84 -2.69 19.01 -4.02
N PHE A 85 -2.19 17.80 -4.28
CA PHE A 85 -1.47 17.47 -5.51
C PHE A 85 -1.67 16.02 -5.96
N ARG A 86 -1.52 15.80 -7.27
CA ARG A 86 -1.50 14.45 -7.85
C ARG A 86 -0.07 13.95 -7.97
N PHE A 87 0.12 12.67 -7.73
CA PHE A 87 1.44 12.05 -7.69
C PHE A 87 1.41 10.68 -8.34
N ARG A 88 2.22 10.47 -9.38
CA ARG A 88 2.40 9.16 -10.00
C ARG A 88 3.59 8.48 -9.34
N SER A 89 3.41 7.24 -8.90
CA SER A 89 4.50 6.43 -8.36
C SER A 89 4.47 5.04 -8.94
N GLU A 90 5.65 4.57 -9.29
CA GLU A 90 5.96 3.18 -9.45
C GLU A 90 6.59 2.66 -8.16
N TRP A 91 6.16 1.48 -7.69
CA TRP A 91 6.76 0.85 -6.53
C TRP A 91 6.70 -0.67 -6.64
N THR A 92 7.64 -1.31 -5.95
CA THR A 92 7.75 -2.75 -5.85
C THR A 92 7.49 -3.18 -4.41
N VAL A 93 6.54 -4.11 -4.23
CA VAL A 93 6.29 -4.80 -2.97
C VAL A 93 6.91 -6.19 -3.04
N SER A 94 7.91 -6.43 -2.20
CA SER A 94 8.51 -7.74 -2.01
C SER A 94 7.97 -8.38 -0.74
N GLY A 95 7.58 -9.65 -0.81
CA GLY A 95 6.97 -10.34 0.31
C GLY A 95 7.03 -11.85 0.19
N THR A 96 6.39 -12.51 1.14
CA THR A 96 6.22 -13.95 1.15
C THR A 96 4.76 -14.34 1.21
N VAL A 97 4.42 -15.41 0.52
CA VAL A 97 3.15 -16.10 0.60
C VAL A 97 3.40 -17.48 1.19
N GLU A 98 2.77 -17.78 2.32
CA GLU A 98 2.88 -19.07 3.00
C GLU A 98 1.60 -19.88 2.84
N HIS A 99 1.73 -21.16 2.46
CA HIS A 99 0.66 -22.15 2.50
C HIS A 99 1.25 -23.54 2.76
N TRP A 100 0.55 -24.39 3.52
CA TRP A 100 0.83 -25.84 3.75
C TRP A 100 2.31 -26.27 3.55
N GLY A 101 3.21 -25.76 4.39
CA GLY A 101 4.62 -26.17 4.42
C GLY A 101 5.56 -25.48 3.40
N HIS A 102 5.05 -24.62 2.52
CA HIS A 102 5.84 -23.89 1.53
C HIS A 102 5.78 -22.37 1.75
N ILE A 103 6.93 -21.72 1.53
CA ILE A 103 7.04 -20.27 1.50
C ILE A 103 7.48 -19.87 0.11
N HIS A 104 6.66 -19.06 -0.53
CA HIS A 104 6.94 -18.49 -1.83
C HIS A 104 7.33 -17.03 -1.69
N GLU A 105 8.46 -16.64 -2.28
CA GLU A 105 8.79 -15.22 -2.44
C GLU A 105 8.01 -14.68 -3.65
N ARG A 106 7.46 -13.48 -3.46
CA ARG A 106 6.67 -12.77 -4.45
C ARG A 106 7.16 -11.34 -4.52
N GLN A 107 7.27 -10.83 -5.73
CA GLN A 107 7.54 -9.44 -6.00
C GLN A 107 6.42 -8.92 -6.89
N ASN A 108 5.76 -7.86 -6.47
CA ASN A 108 4.71 -7.22 -7.25
C ASN A 108 5.13 -5.78 -7.53
N GLN A 109 5.20 -5.42 -8.78
CA GLN A 109 5.47 -4.06 -9.24
C GLN A 109 4.13 -3.42 -9.60
N PHE A 110 3.94 -2.20 -9.16
CA PHE A 110 2.73 -1.43 -9.36
C PHE A 110 3.08 -0.06 -9.93
N CYS A 111 2.17 0.49 -10.71
CA CYS A 111 2.16 1.90 -11.05
C CYS A 111 0.77 2.47 -10.80
N ALA A 112 0.69 3.62 -10.12
CA ALA A 112 -0.58 4.28 -9.84
C ALA A 112 -0.43 5.79 -9.76
N VAL A 113 -1.56 6.48 -9.95
CA VAL A 113 -1.71 7.90 -9.67
C VAL A 113 -2.47 8.07 -8.37
N PHE A 114 -1.91 8.87 -7.48
CA PHE A 114 -2.44 9.18 -6.16
C PHE A 114 -2.90 10.63 -6.08
N SER A 115 -3.92 10.87 -5.26
CA SER A 115 -4.25 12.21 -4.77
C SER A 115 -3.75 12.35 -3.34
N VAL A 116 -3.03 13.44 -3.06
CA VAL A 116 -2.50 13.76 -1.74
C VAL A 116 -3.03 15.12 -1.33
N GLU A 117 -3.77 15.17 -0.22
CA GLU A 117 -4.51 16.34 0.23
C GLU A 117 -4.37 16.54 1.75
N PRO A 118 -4.46 17.77 2.24
CA PRO A 118 -4.61 18.00 3.68
C PRO A 118 -6.04 17.66 4.12
N LYS A 119 -6.17 16.79 5.13
CA LYS A 119 -7.43 16.53 5.85
C LYS A 119 -7.20 16.80 7.33
N ASN A 120 -8.06 17.63 7.91
CA ASN A 120 -7.98 18.04 9.33
C ASN A 120 -6.58 18.53 9.77
N GLY A 121 -5.88 19.24 8.88
CA GLY A 121 -4.54 19.79 9.15
C GLY A 121 -3.37 18.81 8.99
N LEU A 122 -3.62 17.58 8.53
CA LEU A 122 -2.60 16.57 8.24
C LEU A 122 -2.65 16.15 6.77
N TRP A 123 -1.49 15.88 6.18
CA TRP A 123 -1.42 15.34 4.81
C TRP A 123 -1.85 13.88 4.78
N LYS A 124 -2.65 13.50 3.77
CA LYS A 124 -3.20 12.17 3.58
C LYS A 124 -3.23 11.79 2.11
N ILE A 125 -3.16 10.50 1.81
CA ILE A 125 -3.53 9.95 0.51
C ILE A 125 -5.05 9.78 0.51
N THR A 126 -5.74 10.36 -0.46
CA THR A 126 -7.21 10.40 -0.52
C THR A 126 -7.80 9.60 -1.67
N ASP A 127 -7.00 9.37 -2.71
CA ASP A 127 -7.39 8.57 -3.88
C ASP A 127 -6.19 7.82 -4.44
N MET A 128 -6.45 6.67 -5.06
CA MET A 128 -5.45 5.84 -5.73
C MET A 128 -6.07 5.19 -6.97
N GLN A 129 -5.46 5.45 -8.12
CA GLN A 129 -5.86 4.90 -9.42
C GLN A 129 -4.70 4.06 -9.95
N VAL A 130 -4.84 2.74 -9.86
CA VAL A 130 -3.84 1.79 -10.36
C VAL A 130 -3.84 1.81 -11.89
N GLU A 131 -2.69 2.10 -12.48
CA GLU A 131 -2.47 2.08 -13.93
C GLU A 131 -2.00 0.71 -14.40
N SER A 132 -1.10 0.07 -13.63
CA SER A 132 -0.58 -1.25 -13.95
C SER A 132 -0.15 -2.04 -12.71
N GLN A 133 -0.16 -3.36 -12.86
CA GLN A 133 0.36 -4.31 -11.89
C GLN A 133 1.03 -5.47 -12.62
N GLU A 134 2.24 -5.81 -12.20
CA GLU A 134 2.98 -6.97 -12.68
C GLU A 134 3.45 -7.83 -11.51
N SER A 135 3.18 -9.13 -11.57
CA SER A 135 3.55 -10.09 -10.52
C SER A 135 4.66 -11.02 -11.00
N GLN A 136 5.77 -11.02 -10.28
CA GLN A 136 6.88 -11.94 -10.52
C GLN A 136 6.99 -12.97 -9.38
N ILE A 137 7.03 -14.25 -9.76
CA ILE A 137 7.26 -15.37 -8.86
C ILE A 137 8.77 -15.61 -8.76
N LEU A 138 9.33 -15.38 -7.57
CA LEU A 138 10.69 -15.79 -7.27
C LEU A 138 10.72 -17.27 -6.88
N LYS A 139 11.82 -17.97 -7.20
CA LYS A 139 11.93 -19.44 -7.07
C LYS A 139 11.48 -19.92 -5.67
N PRO A 140 10.72 -21.02 -5.57
CA PRO A 140 10.26 -21.55 -4.28
C PRO A 140 11.43 -21.99 -3.40
N ARG A 141 11.32 -21.75 -2.08
CA ARG A 141 12.24 -22.29 -1.07
C ARG A 141 11.49 -23.22 -0.12
N LEU A 142 11.99 -24.44 0.06
CA LEU A 142 11.48 -25.39 1.06
C LEU A 142 11.86 -24.92 2.47
N ARG A 143 10.97 -25.10 3.46
CA ARG A 143 11.32 -24.89 4.88
C ARG A 143 12.46 -25.84 5.26
N ARG A 144 13.56 -25.30 5.79
CA ARG A 144 14.62 -26.07 6.44
C ARG A 144 14.28 -26.14 7.93
N PHE A 145 14.14 -27.36 8.46
CA PHE A 145 13.99 -27.64 9.90
C PHE A 145 15.35 -27.57 10.60
#